data_AF-A0A317Z7G1-F1
#
_entry.id   AF-A0A317Z7G1-F1
#
_cell.length_a   1.000
_cell.length_b   1.000
_cell.length_c   1.000
_cell.angle_alpha   90.00
_cell.angle_beta   90.00
_cell.angle_gamma   90.00
#
_symmetry.space_group_name_H-M   'P 1'
#
loop_
_entity.id
_entity.type
_entity.pdbx_description
1 polymer ?
#
loop_
_entity_poly.entity_id
_entity_poly.type
_entity_poly.pdbx_seq_one_letter_code
_entity_poly.pdbx_strand_id
1 'polypeptide(L)' 'YEAEAFEVVIAAMKDDRDELIAESADVLYHLFVLLQAQDVTFAEVEALLGERHEKRNNFKGERQDIEEW' A
#
# COMPACT_ATOMS: atom_id res chain seq x y z
N TYR A 1 -1.70 20.99 -11.06
CA TYR A 1 -2.01 19.92 -10.11
C TYR A 1 -1.01 18.83 -10.41
N GLU A 2 0.13 18.88 -9.73
CA GLU A 2 1.11 17.80 -9.74
C GLU A 2 0.59 16.75 -8.75
N ALA A 3 0.55 15.49 -9.16
CA ALA A 3 0.13 14.39 -8.30
C ALA A 3 1.39 13.63 -7.95
N GLU A 4 1.87 13.78 -6.72
CA GLU A 4 3.17 13.28 -6.26
C GLU A 4 3.25 11.74 -6.41
N ALA A 5 2.12 11.05 -6.19
CA ALA A 5 2.02 9.60 -6.40
C ALA A 5 2.27 9.18 -7.87
N PHE A 6 1.97 10.05 -8.83
CA PHE A 6 2.25 9.80 -10.25
C PHE A 6 3.74 9.99 -10.56
N GLU A 7 4.36 11.03 -9.99
CA GLU A 7 5.80 11.28 -10.14
C GLU A 7 6.64 10.17 -9.49
N VAL A 8 6.22 9.59 -8.35
CA VAL A 8 6.84 8.39 -7.77
C VAL A 8 6.90 7.24 -8.79
N VAL A 9 5.80 6.99 -9.51
CA VAL A 9 5.74 5.92 -10.53
C VAL A 9 6.65 6.25 -11.70
N ILE A 10 6.66 7.50 -12.15
CA ILE A 10 7.54 7.95 -13.23
C ILE A 10 9.02 7.79 -12.84
N ALA A 11 9.40 8.24 -11.65
CA ALA A 11 10.77 8.14 -11.14
C ALA A 11 11.23 6.67 -11.07
N ALA A 12 10.36 5.78 -10.58
CA ALA A 12 10.61 4.35 -10.58
C ALA A 12 10.78 3.76 -11.99
N MET A 13 9.99 4.23 -12.97
CA MET A 13 10.11 3.82 -14.37
C MET A 13 11.40 4.33 -15.05
N LYS A 14 11.90 5.49 -14.61
CA LYS A 14 13.15 6.09 -15.11
C LYS A 14 14.42 5.53 -14.43
N ASP A 15 14.27 4.68 -13.41
CA ASP A 15 15.37 4.26 -12.52
C ASP A 15 16.09 5.45 -11.84
N ASP A 16 15.36 6.55 -11.64
CA ASP A 16 15.88 7.74 -10.96
C ASP A 16 15.67 7.60 -9.46
N ARG A 17 16.73 7.16 -8.77
CA ARG A 17 16.68 6.88 -7.33
C ARG A 17 16.49 8.14 -6.48
N ASP A 18 17.03 9.27 -6.91
CA ASP A 18 16.96 10.50 -6.12
C ASP A 18 15.56 11.13 -6.27
N GLU A 19 15.02 11.16 -7.50
CA GLU A 19 13.63 11.57 -7.78
C GLU A 19 12.64 10.64 -7.05
N LEU A 20 12.88 9.32 -7.05
CA LEU A 20 12.02 8.36 -6.34
C LEU A 20 11.97 8.61 -4.83
N ILE A 21 13.11 8.93 -4.21
CA ILE A 21 13.18 9.23 -2.77
C ILE A 21 12.46 10.54 -2.45
N ALA A 22 12.69 11.58 -3.27
CA ALA A 22 12.07 12.89 -3.09
C ALA A 22 10.55 12.80 -3.19
N GLU A 23 10.03 12.25 -4.28
CA GLU A 23 8.59 12.15 -4.51
C GLU A 23 7.90 11.22 -3.50
N SER A 24 8.59 10.15 -3.07
CA SER A 24 8.06 9.27 -2.01
C SER A 24 7.96 10.01 -0.67
N ALA A 25 8.90 10.89 -0.36
CA ALA A 25 8.86 11.70 0.85
C ALA A 25 7.69 12.70 0.81
N ASP A 26 7.44 13.32 -0.34
CA ASP A 26 6.33 14.26 -0.53
C ASP A 26 4.97 13.55 -0.42
N VAL A 27 4.81 12.37 -1.03
CA VAL A 27 3.61 11.53 -0.86
C VAL A 27 3.38 11.19 0.61
N LEU A 28 4.40 10.75 1.33
CA LEU A 28 4.28 10.40 2.75
C LEU A 28 3.94 11.62 3.61
N TYR A 29 4.56 12.77 3.34
CA TYR A 29 4.28 14.02 4.03
C TYR A 29 2.81 14.44 3.85
N HIS A 30 2.35 14.50 2.60
CA HIS A 30 0.97 14.87 2.29
C HIS A 30 -0.05 13.88 2.86
N LEU A 31 0.26 12.57 2.84
CA LEU A 31 -0.56 11.56 3.47
C LEU A 31 -0.67 11.79 4.97
N PHE A 32 0.42 12.02 5.69
CA PHE A 32 0.39 12.23 7.14
C PHE A 32 -0.34 13.51 7.54
N VAL A 33 -0.14 14.60 6.81
CA VAL A 33 -0.91 15.83 7.01
C VAL A 33 -2.41 15.59 6.80
N LEU A 34 -2.77 14.84 5.76
CA LEU A 34 -4.17 14.51 5.48
C LEU A 34 -4.79 13.63 6.58
N LEU A 35 -4.10 12.59 7.01
CA LEU A 35 -4.56 11.71 8.09
C LEU A 35 -4.84 12.50 9.37
N GLN A 36 -3.91 13.37 9.77
CA GLN A 36 -4.08 14.24 10.93
C GLN A 36 -5.25 15.21 10.76
N ALA A 37 -5.45 15.76 9.56
CA ALA A 37 -6.57 16.65 9.26
C ALA A 37 -7.94 15.93 9.27
N GLN A 38 -7.95 14.60 9.10
CA GLN A 38 -9.16 13.77 9.13
C GLN A 38 -9.36 13.05 10.47
N ASP A 39 -8.55 13.34 11.49
CA ASP A 39 -8.57 12.67 12.79
C ASP A 39 -8.37 11.14 12.69
N VAL A 40 -7.59 10.70 11.68
CA VAL A 40 -7.21 9.29 11.50
C VAL A 40 -5.78 9.12 11.97
N THR A 41 -5.56 8.19 12.91
CA THR A 41 -4.23 7.88 13.40
C THR A 41 -3.48 6.97 12.43
N PHE A 42 -2.15 7.09 12.39
CA PHE A 42 -1.33 6.16 11.61
C PHE A 42 -1.48 4.70 12.09
N ALA A 43 -1.69 4.50 13.39
CA ALA A 43 -1.93 3.18 13.98
C ALA A 43 -3.18 2.47 13.43
N GLU A 44 -4.25 3.21 13.12
CA GLU A 44 -5.44 2.65 12.46
C GLU A 44 -5.13 2.17 11.04
N VAL A 45 -4.29 2.92 10.31
CA VAL A 45 -3.82 2.51 8.98
C VAL A 45 -2.93 1.26 9.08
N GLU A 46 -2.04 1.20 10.06
CA GLU A 46 -1.18 0.04 10.32
C GLU A 46 -1.99 -1.20 10.70
N ALA A 47 -3.02 -1.07 11.54
CA ALA A 47 -3.91 -2.17 11.90
C ALA A 47 -4.58 -2.79 10.65
N LEU A 48 -5.13 -1.94 9.78
CA LEU A 48 -5.73 -2.40 8.52
C LEU A 48 -4.72 -3.06 7.58
N LEU A 49 -3.48 -2.53 7.52
CA LEU A 49 -2.40 -3.16 6.76
C LEU A 49 -2.05 -4.55 7.33
N GLY A 50 -2.01 -4.69 8.65
CA GLY A 50 -1.82 -5.97 9.34
C GLY A 50 -2.89 -7.00 8.96
N GLU A 51 -4.16 -6.63 9.04
CA GLU A 51 -5.28 -7.50 8.64
C GLU A 51 -5.16 -7.98 7.18
N ARG A 52 -4.74 -7.09 6.27
CA ARG A 52 -4.54 -7.43 4.85
C ARG A 52 -3.39 -8.40 4.63
N HIS A 53 -2.32 -8.25 5.41
CA HIS A 53 -1.16 -9.14 5.34
C HIS A 53 -1.50 -10.55 5.84
N GLU A 54 -2.30 -10.66 6.90
CA GLU A 54 -2.75 -11.94 7.46
C GLU A 54 -3.71 -12.71 6.53
N LYS A 55 -4.56 -11.99 5.76
CA LYS A 55 -5.52 -12.60 4.82
C LYS A 55 -4.89 -13.22 3.56
N ARG A 56 -3.60 -12.99 3.25
CA ARG A 56 -2.95 -13.55 2.04
C ARG A 56 -2.73 -15.07 2.07
N ASN A 57 -3.04 -15.75 3.17
CA ASN A 57 -2.98 -17.20 3.29
C ASN A 57 -4.37 -17.84 3.32
N ASN A 58 -5.25 -17.52 2.37
CA ASN A 58 -6.39 -18.40 2.05
C ASN A 58 -5.89 -19.64 1.27
N PHE A 59 -4.94 -20.38 1.87
CA PHE A 59 -4.59 -21.71 1.41
C PHE A 59 -5.83 -22.58 1.66
N LYS A 60 -6.72 -22.61 0.66
CA LYS A 60 -7.75 -23.63 0.59
C LYS A 60 -6.97 -24.93 0.45
N GLY A 61 -6.86 -25.68 1.55
CA GLY A 61 -6.13 -26.95 1.61
C GLY A 61 -6.53 -27.91 0.48
N GLU A 62 -5.84 -29.06 0.41
CA GLU A 62 -6.03 -30.06 -0.64
C GLU A 62 -7.50 -30.21 -1.04
N ARG A 63 -7.78 -30.07 -2.34
CA ARG A 63 -9.13 -30.28 -2.88
C ARG A 63 -9.56 -31.69 -2.45
N GLN A 64 -10.63 -31.78 -1.68
CA GLN A 64 -11.26 -33.07 -1.40
C GLN A 64 -11.72 -33.65 -2.73
N ASP A 65 -11.29 -34.87 -3.02
CA ASP A 65 -11.76 -35.62 -4.18
C ASP A 65 -13.28 -35.80 -4.06
N ILE A 66 -14.00 -35.42 -5.10
CA ILE A 66 -15.45 -35.57 -5.18
C ILE A 66 -15.71 -37.04 -5.55
N GLU A 67 -16.13 -37.85 -4.58
CA GLU A 67 -16.46 -39.28 -4.76
C GLU A 67 -17.93 -39.54 -5.19
N GLU A 68 -18.67 -38.55 -5.68
CA GLU A 68 -20.00 -38.79 -6.26
C GLU A 68 -20.10 -38.19 -7.67
N TRP A 69 -20.40 -39.08 -8.63
CA TRP A 69 -20.70 -38.81 -10.04
C TRP A 69 -22.20 -38.77 -10.28
#